data_AF-A0A3L6S2F8-F1
#
_entry.id   AF-A0A3L6S2F8-F1
#
_cell.length_a   1.000
_cell.length_b   1.000
_cell.length_c   1.000
_cell.angle_alpha   90.00
_cell.angle_beta   90.00
_cell.angle_gamma   90.00
#
_symmetry.space_group_name_H-M   'P 1'
#
loop_
_entity.id
_entity.type
_entity.pdbx_description
1 polymer ?
#
loop_
_entity_poly.entity_id
_entity_poly.type
_entity_poly.pdbx_seq_one_letter_code
_entity_poly.pdbx_strand_id
1 'polypeptide(L)'
;MPSVSGRRGPPPPSSRTRSAGATSSRSTPAPSTPAGARGLLASSPFTVGGHRWRVQYYPNGDGADSKGWVSVFLFLDEDVAEPVTVRFRLTLVTEMFLLAISL
;
A
#
# COMPACT_ATOMS: atom_id res chain seq x y z
N MET A 1 -33.64 56.27 7.96
CA MET A 1 -34.81 55.48 7.50
C MET A 1 -35.27 54.57 8.63
N PRO A 2 -36.57 54.50 8.94
CA PRO A 2 -37.10 53.71 10.06
C PRO A 2 -37.35 52.23 9.71
N SER A 3 -37.26 51.39 10.75
CA SER A 3 -38.09 50.22 11.13
C SER A 3 -38.42 49.11 10.10
N VAL A 4 -38.20 47.82 10.47
CA VAL A 4 -39.27 46.84 10.79
C VAL A 4 -38.81 45.36 10.73
N SER A 5 -39.02 44.71 11.88
CA SER A 5 -39.37 43.30 12.16
C SER A 5 -38.50 42.13 11.70
N GLY A 6 -38.20 41.28 12.69
CA GLY A 6 -37.60 39.98 12.51
C GLY A 6 -38.52 38.93 11.88
N ARG A 7 -37.88 37.88 11.38
CA ARG A 7 -38.47 36.56 11.14
C ARG A 7 -37.57 35.54 11.80
N ARG A 8 -37.98 35.05 12.97
CA ARG A 8 -37.36 33.89 13.64
C ARG A 8 -37.73 32.67 12.79
N GLY A 9 -36.76 32.04 12.15
CA GLY A 9 -36.98 30.81 11.38
C GLY A 9 -37.47 29.67 12.30
N PRO A 10 -38.19 28.67 11.76
CA PRO A 10 -38.63 27.51 12.54
C PRO A 10 -37.42 26.73 13.08
N PRO A 11 -37.52 26.11 14.28
CA PRO A 11 -36.46 25.27 14.81
C PRO A 11 -36.25 24.03 13.91
N PRO A 12 -35.02 23.50 13.81
CA PRO A 12 -34.75 22.29 13.04
C PRO A 12 -35.53 21.10 13.63
N PRO A 13 -36.08 20.18 12.79
CA PRO A 13 -36.74 18.99 13.30
C PRO A 13 -35.73 18.12 14.06
N SER A 14 -36.07 17.83 15.32
CA SER A 14 -35.30 16.95 16.19
C SER A 14 -35.18 15.56 15.58
N SER A 15 -33.95 15.06 15.60
CA SER A 15 -33.52 13.76 15.12
C SER A 15 -34.21 12.62 15.87
N ARG A 16 -34.96 11.77 15.15
CA ARG A 16 -35.28 10.42 15.62
C ARG A 16 -35.65 9.50 14.46
N THR A 17 -34.66 8.81 13.90
CA THR A 17 -34.89 7.65 13.04
C THR A 17 -34.14 6.44 13.60
N ARG A 18 -34.88 5.33 13.66
CA ARG A 18 -34.65 4.10 14.41
C ARG A 18 -33.37 3.38 13.97
N SER A 19 -32.62 2.87 14.95
CA SER A 19 -31.53 1.91 14.79
C SER A 19 -32.05 0.61 14.16
N ALA A 20 -31.64 0.34 12.91
CA ALA A 20 -31.75 -1.00 12.32
C ALA A 20 -30.47 -1.78 12.64
N GLY A 21 -30.64 -3.04 13.04
CA GLY A 21 -29.64 -3.84 13.76
C GLY A 21 -28.30 -4.01 13.05
N ALA A 22 -27.23 -3.87 13.84
CA ALA A 22 -25.90 -4.32 13.48
C ALA A 22 -25.85 -5.85 13.58
N THR A 23 -25.92 -6.53 12.44
CA THR A 23 -25.49 -7.92 12.33
C THR A 23 -23.98 -7.94 12.52
N SER A 24 -23.53 -8.27 13.73
CA SER A 24 -22.12 -8.46 14.06
C SER A 24 -21.63 -9.73 13.38
N SER A 25 -21.17 -9.64 12.12
CA SER A 25 -20.37 -10.70 11.52
C SER A 25 -19.03 -10.71 12.23
N ARG A 26 -18.93 -11.60 13.22
CA ARG A 26 -17.68 -11.97 13.87
C ARG A 26 -16.74 -12.52 12.81
N SER A 27 -15.87 -11.66 12.28
CA SER A 27 -14.72 -12.08 11.48
C SER A 27 -13.80 -12.85 12.41
N THR A 28 -13.70 -14.16 12.19
CA THR A 28 -12.69 -15.01 12.80
C THR A 28 -11.32 -14.36 12.57
N PRO A 29 -10.50 -14.10 13.60
CA PRO A 29 -9.16 -13.62 13.37
C PRO A 29 -8.40 -14.74 12.66
N ALA A 30 -8.01 -14.49 11.41
CA ALA A 30 -7.10 -15.36 10.69
C ALA A 30 -5.85 -15.59 11.56
N PRO A 31 -5.26 -16.80 11.55
CA PRO A 31 -4.07 -17.10 12.33
C PRO A 31 -3.03 -16.01 12.05
N SER A 32 -2.54 -15.39 13.13
CA SER A 32 -1.57 -14.31 13.08
C SER A 32 -0.29 -14.82 12.44
N THR A 33 -0.21 -14.69 11.12
CA THR A 33 1.03 -14.90 10.36
C THR A 33 2.05 -13.90 10.86
N PRO A 34 3.28 -14.31 11.21
CA PRO A 34 4.31 -13.40 11.69
C PRO A 34 4.50 -12.24 10.71
N ALA A 35 4.59 -11.03 11.25
CA ALA A 35 4.86 -9.82 10.51
C ALA A 35 6.19 -9.97 9.73
N GLY A 36 6.06 -10.27 8.43
CA GLY A 36 7.14 -10.69 7.54
C GLY A 36 6.64 -11.42 6.29
N ALA A 37 5.44 -12.01 6.31
CA ALA A 37 4.97 -12.91 5.26
C ALA A 37 3.70 -12.42 4.51
N ARG A 38 3.83 -11.36 3.70
CA ARG A 38 2.77 -10.94 2.75
C ARG A 38 3.27 -10.49 1.36
N GLY A 39 4.50 -10.85 0.98
CA GLY A 39 4.92 -10.78 -0.44
C GLY A 39 5.94 -9.70 -0.80
N LEU A 40 6.75 -9.18 0.12
CA LEU A 40 7.93 -8.38 -0.21
C LEU A 40 9.20 -9.19 0.05
N LEU A 41 10.08 -9.26 -0.95
CA LEU A 41 11.47 -9.67 -0.82
C LEU A 41 12.37 -8.45 -1.06
N ALA A 42 13.27 -8.16 -0.13
CA ALA A 42 14.21 -7.05 -0.26
C ALA A 42 15.64 -7.57 -0.35
N SER A 43 16.47 -6.95 -1.19
CA SER A 43 17.90 -7.22 -1.23
C SER A 43 18.58 -6.81 0.09
N SER A 44 19.80 -7.29 0.28
CA SER A 44 20.74 -6.63 1.17
C SER A 44 20.93 -5.17 0.74
N PRO A 45 21.14 -4.25 1.69
CA PRO A 45 21.44 -2.86 1.35
C PRO A 45 22.77 -2.77 0.61
N PHE A 46 22.88 -1.81 -0.31
CA PHE A 46 24.10 -1.51 -1.06
C PHE A 46 24.27 0.00 -1.23
N THR A 47 25.50 0.47 -1.33
CA THR A 47 25.81 1.91 -1.40
C THR A 47 26.35 2.28 -2.78
N VAL A 48 25.71 3.24 -3.45
CA VAL A 48 26.16 3.81 -4.73
C VAL A 48 25.83 5.29 -4.75
N GLY A 49 26.77 6.12 -5.21
CA GLY A 49 26.56 7.57 -5.30
C GLY A 49 26.40 8.26 -3.95
N GLY A 50 26.93 7.68 -2.86
CA GLY A 50 26.79 8.22 -1.51
C GLY A 50 25.48 7.89 -0.80
N HIS A 51 24.60 7.12 -1.44
CA HIS A 51 23.28 6.79 -0.91
C HIS A 51 23.13 5.27 -0.69
N ARG A 52 22.40 4.89 0.36
CA ARG A 52 22.07 3.50 0.64
C ARG A 52 20.77 3.08 -0.05
N TRP A 53 20.82 2.00 -0.81
CA TRP A 53 19.71 1.51 -1.62
C TRP A 53 19.36 0.06 -1.31
N ARG A 54 18.14 -0.34 -1.67
CA ARG A 54 17.70 -1.73 -1.77
C ARG A 54 16.92 -1.95 -3.07
N VAL A 55 16.94 -3.17 -3.57
CA VAL A 55 15.93 -3.62 -4.53
C VAL A 55 14.80 -4.27 -3.75
N GLN A 56 13.57 -3.82 -3.99
CA GLN A 56 12.35 -4.43 -3.47
C GLN A 56 11.66 -5.21 -4.59
N TYR A 57 11.22 -6.43 -4.28
CA TYR A 57 10.59 -7.35 -5.20
C TYR A 57 9.29 -7.89 -4.61
N TYR A 58 8.20 -7.73 -5.34
CA TYR A 58 6.88 -8.22 -4.97
C TYR A 58 6.40 -9.21 -6.02
N PRO A 59 6.45 -10.53 -5.76
CA PRO A 59 6.05 -11.55 -6.75
C PRO A 59 4.57 -11.48 -7.13
N ASN A 60 3.71 -10.89 -6.29
CA ASN A 60 2.26 -10.83 -6.48
C ASN A 60 1.72 -9.40 -6.59
N GLY A 61 2.60 -8.44 -6.88
CA GLY A 61 2.28 -7.00 -6.89
C GLY A 61 2.41 -6.38 -5.50
N ASP A 62 2.59 -5.06 -5.49
CA ASP A 62 2.65 -4.20 -4.31
C ASP A 62 1.28 -3.67 -3.86
N GLY A 63 0.23 -3.89 -4.66
CA GLY A 63 -1.11 -3.40 -4.37
C GLY A 63 -2.19 -4.08 -5.22
N ALA A 64 -3.43 -3.58 -5.07
CA ALA A 64 -4.57 -4.12 -5.81
C ALA A 64 -4.43 -3.93 -7.32
N ASP A 65 -3.86 -2.80 -7.76
CA ASP A 65 -3.72 -2.44 -9.17
C ASP A 65 -2.63 -3.26 -9.89
N SER A 66 -1.63 -3.74 -9.15
CA SER A 66 -0.55 -4.60 -9.65
C SER A 66 -0.77 -6.07 -9.35
N LYS A 67 -1.96 -6.46 -8.89
CA LYS A 67 -2.29 -7.84 -8.55
C LYS A 67 -2.14 -8.75 -9.78
N GLY A 68 -1.39 -9.83 -9.61
CA GLY A 68 -1.10 -10.79 -10.70
C GLY A 68 0.10 -10.40 -11.57
N TRP A 69 0.74 -9.27 -11.26
CA TRP A 69 2.02 -8.86 -11.85
C TRP A 69 3.14 -8.96 -10.82
N VAL A 70 4.36 -8.88 -11.32
CA VAL A 70 5.54 -8.67 -10.48
C VAL A 70 5.82 -7.17 -10.41
N SER A 71 5.97 -6.63 -9.19
CA SER A 71 6.45 -5.25 -8.98
C SER A 71 7.90 -5.28 -8.49
N VAL A 72 8.75 -4.44 -9.09
CA VAL A 72 10.17 -4.30 -8.70
C VAL A 72 10.52 -2.82 -8.60
N PHE A 73 11.17 -2.44 -7.50
CA PHE A 73 11.54 -1.06 -7.20
C PHE A 73 13.00 -0.93 -6.78
N LEU A 74 13.65 0.14 -7.23
CA LEU A 74 14.84 0.65 -6.56
C LEU A 74 14.40 1.58 -5.44
N PHE A 75 14.76 1.25 -4.20
CA PHE A 75 14.32 1.94 -2.99
C PHE A 75 15.49 2.64 -2.31
N LEU A 76 15.33 3.93 -2.02
CA LEU A 76 16.28 4.71 -1.21
C LEU A 76 16.07 4.32 0.26
N ASP A 77 17.02 3.58 0.82
CA ASP A 77 16.97 3.03 2.17
C ASP A 77 17.65 3.99 3.16
N GLU A 78 17.22 5.25 3.15
CA GLU A 78 17.67 6.29 4.06
C GLU A 78 16.73 7.49 3.99
N ASP A 79 16.77 8.30 5.05
CA ASP A 79 16.05 9.56 5.09
C ASP A 79 16.98 10.67 4.59
N VAL A 80 16.55 11.39 3.55
CA VAL A 80 17.34 12.45 2.90
C VAL A 80 16.58 13.76 2.95
N ALA A 81 17.29 14.85 3.25
CA ALA A 81 16.69 16.18 3.31
C ALA A 81 16.25 16.69 1.92
N GLU A 82 17.01 16.31 0.89
CA GLU A 82 16.78 16.75 -0.49
C GLU A 82 16.48 15.57 -1.42
N PRO A 83 15.60 15.74 -2.43
CA PRO A 83 15.29 14.68 -3.38
C PRO A 83 16.51 14.20 -4.17
N VAL A 84 16.69 12.89 -4.25
CA VAL A 84 17.76 12.27 -5.05
C VAL A 84 17.20 11.87 -6.42
N THR A 85 17.74 12.46 -7.49
CA THR A 85 17.38 12.07 -8.86
C THR A 85 18.37 11.03 -9.39
N VAL A 86 17.84 9.88 -9.82
CA VAL A 86 18.64 8.77 -10.35
C VAL A 86 18.11 8.30 -11.69
N ARG A 87 19.01 7.78 -12.52
CA ARG A 87 18.68 7.02 -13.72
C ARG A 87 19.10 5.58 -13.51
N PHE A 88 18.16 4.65 -13.64
CA PHE A 88 18.44 3.23 -13.47
C PHE A 88 17.71 2.40 -14.54
N ARG A 89 18.14 1.15 -14.68
CA ARG A 89 17.53 0.15 -15.55
C ARG A 89 17.36 -1.14 -14.76
N LEU A 90 16.15 -1.69 -14.78
CA LEU A 90 15.85 -3.01 -14.23
C LEU A 90 15.69 -4.00 -15.39
N THR A 91 16.26 -5.19 -15.23
CA THR A 91 16.13 -6.30 -16.16
C THR A 91 15.83 -7.55 -15.35
N LEU A 92 14.81 -8.31 -15.74
CA LEU A 92 14.52 -9.61 -15.16
C LEU A 92 15.23 -10.67 -15.99
N VAL A 93 16.11 -11.43 -15.36
CA VAL A 93 16.79 -12.57 -15.98
C VAL A 93 16.12 -13.83 -15.50
N THR A 94 15.54 -14.58 -16.42
CA THR A 94 14.96 -15.89 -16.16
C THR A 94 15.92 -16.96 -16.64
N GLU A 95 16.36 -17.84 -15.75
CA GLU A 95 17.06 -19.05 -16.16
C GLU A 95 16.02 -20.14 -16.40
N MET A 96 15.87 -20.58 -17.65
CA MET A 96 15.15 -21.83 -17.92
C MET A 96 16.09 -22.97 -17.57
N PHE A 97 15.94 -23.56 -16.39
CA PHE A 97 16.48 -24.90 -16.18
C PHE A 97 15.73 -25.83 -17.14
N LEU A 98 16.34 -26.12 -18.29
CA LEU A 98 15.96 -27.27 -19.09
C LEU A 98 16.08 -28.48 -18.14
N LEU A 99 14.98 -29.20 -17.93
CA LEU A 99 14.98 -30.49 -17.28
C LEU A 99 15.84 -31.44 -18.13
N ALA A 100 17.14 -31.42 -17.89
CA ALA A 100 18.06 -32.37 -18.47
C ALA A 100 18.10 -33.61 -17.56
N ILE A 101 17.41 -34.65 -18.03
CA ILE A 101 17.79 -36.07 -17.97
C ILE A 101 17.54 -36.83 -16.66
N SER A 102 16.45 -37.62 -16.65
CA SER A 102 16.56 -39.08 -16.49
C SER A 102 15.34 -39.76 -17.12
N LEU A 103 15.55 -40.34 -18.30
CA LEU A 103 14.83 -41.52 -18.79
C LEU A 103 15.67 -42.75 -18.40
#